data_AF-A0A099UF29-F1
#
_entry.id   AF-A0A099UF29-F1
#
_cell.length_a   1.000
_cell.length_b   1.000
_cell.length_c   1.000
_cell.angle_alpha   90.00
_cell.angle_beta   90.00
_cell.angle_gamma   90.00
#
_symmetry.space_group_name_H-M   'P 1'
#
loop_
_entity.id
_entity.type
_entity.pdbx_description
1 polymer ?
#
loop_
_entity_poly.entity_id
_entity_poly.type
_entity_poly.pdbx_seq_one_letter_code
_entity_poly.pdbx_strand_id
1 'polypeptide(L)'
;MKRLSVGLCAALFLLGCTEPTPQAKVEENARAEISKRLQKPLEVTYGKVLKEDETEAMNKCLSADLVSKLTTEEKLFLGGNTAEKTKVAKEADNVASKLLFTSNEFKGSLKTCSAVVGVVKAINKVK
;
A
#
# COMPACT_ATOMS: atom_id res chain seq x y z
N MET A 1 46.06 -14.36 12.64
CA MET A 1 44.84 -13.52 12.70
C MET A 1 43.81 -14.13 11.76
N LYS A 2 42.82 -14.83 12.31
CA LYS A 2 41.79 -15.55 11.54
C LYS A 2 40.71 -14.56 11.11
N ARG A 3 40.55 -14.36 9.80
CA ARG A 3 39.41 -13.65 9.20
C ARG A 3 38.19 -14.58 9.31
N LEU A 4 37.26 -14.24 10.20
CA LEU A 4 35.99 -14.94 10.35
C LEU A 4 34.97 -14.34 9.37
N SER A 5 34.44 -15.25 8.56
CA SER A 5 33.52 -15.09 7.45
C SER A 5 32.20 -14.44 7.90
N VAL A 6 31.92 -13.24 7.40
CA VAL A 6 30.59 -12.62 7.46
C VAL A 6 29.74 -13.27 6.38
N GLY A 7 29.14 -14.41 6.71
CA GLY A 7 28.37 -15.17 5.74
C GLY A 7 27.73 -16.41 6.35
N LEU A 8 26.81 -16.23 7.30
CA LEU A 8 25.75 -17.20 7.62
C LEU A 8 24.76 -16.62 8.66
N CYS A 9 23.87 -15.73 8.24
CA CYS A 9 22.59 -15.51 8.94
C CYS A 9 21.42 -15.79 7.97
N ALA A 10 21.59 -16.82 7.14
CA ALA A 10 20.60 -17.28 6.17
C ALA A 10 20.41 -18.78 6.32
N ALA A 11 19.87 -19.21 7.47
CA ALA A 11 19.17 -20.48 7.66
C ALA A 11 18.86 -20.64 9.14
N LEU A 12 17.63 -20.29 9.56
CA LEU A 12 16.88 -20.83 10.71
C LEU A 12 15.60 -19.99 10.91
N PHE A 13 14.67 -20.04 9.96
CA PHE A 13 13.28 -19.65 10.21
C PHE A 13 12.37 -20.68 9.53
N LEU A 14 12.41 -21.91 10.03
CA LEU A 14 11.39 -22.92 9.80
C LEU A 14 10.58 -23.03 11.10
N LEU A 15 9.28 -22.76 10.99
CA LEU A 15 8.21 -23.10 11.95
C LEU A 15 8.21 -22.34 13.29
N GLY A 16 7.84 -21.06 13.22
CA GLY A 16 7.33 -20.29 14.35
C GLY A 16 6.62 -19.07 13.79
N CYS A 17 5.48 -18.66 14.35
CA CYS A 17 4.81 -17.41 13.98
C CYS A 17 5.77 -16.25 14.26
N THR A 18 6.59 -15.90 13.27
CA THR A 18 7.45 -14.72 13.36
C THR A 18 6.53 -13.53 13.39
N GLU A 19 6.48 -12.85 14.52
CA GLU A 19 5.87 -11.52 14.58
C GLU A 19 6.42 -10.69 13.42
N PRO A 20 5.57 -9.94 12.71
CA PRO A 20 6.03 -9.14 11.59
C PRO A 20 7.16 -8.23 12.07
N THR A 21 8.22 -8.15 11.28
CA THR A 21 9.31 -7.20 11.55
C THR A 21 8.72 -5.79 11.71
N PRO A 22 9.36 -4.88 12.46
CA PRO A 22 8.87 -3.50 12.59
C PRO A 22 8.55 -2.85 11.24
N GLN A 23 9.39 -3.10 10.23
CA GLN A 23 9.16 -2.67 8.85
C GLN A 23 7.89 -3.27 8.23
N ALA A 24 7.68 -4.58 8.37
CA ALA A 24 6.48 -5.25 7.86
C ALA A 24 5.22 -4.74 8.56
N LYS A 25 5.31 -4.41 9.86
CA LYS A 25 4.19 -3.84 10.61
C LYS A 25 3.83 -2.43 10.14
N VAL A 26 4.83 -1.59 9.88
CA VAL A 26 4.62 -0.26 9.28
C VAL A 26 3.95 -0.38 7.91
N GLU A 27 4.37 -1.32 7.06
CA GLU A 27 3.74 -1.55 5.76
C GLU A 27 2.29 -2.05 5.89
N GLU A 28 2.03 -3.00 6.78
CA GLU A 28 0.69 -3.50 7.07
C GLU A 28 -0.24 -2.35 7.50
N ASN A 29 0.23 -1.52 8.45
CA ASN A 29 -0.52 -0.37 8.93
C ASN A 29 -0.74 0.68 7.83
N ALA A 30 0.27 0.95 7.00
CA ALA A 30 0.14 1.88 5.87
C ALA A 30 -0.87 1.38 4.84
N ARG A 31 -0.91 0.07 4.55
CA ARG A 31 -1.92 -0.54 3.67
C ARG A 31 -3.31 -0.39 4.24
N ALA A 32 -3.48 -0.66 5.54
CA ALA A 32 -4.77 -0.50 6.22
C ALA A 32 -5.25 0.96 6.18
N GLU A 33 -4.36 1.91 6.41
CA GLU A 33 -4.67 3.35 6.37
C GLU A 33 -5.05 3.82 4.96
N ILE A 34 -4.31 3.41 3.93
CA ILE A 34 -4.67 3.72 2.54
C ILE A 34 -5.99 3.06 2.18
N SER A 35 -6.20 1.79 2.53
CA SER A 35 -7.44 1.07 2.24
C SER A 35 -8.66 1.79 2.80
N LYS A 36 -8.60 2.25 4.06
CA LYS A 36 -9.67 3.07 4.68
C LYS A 36 -9.94 4.36 3.90
N ARG A 37 -8.88 5.05 3.46
CA ARG A 37 -8.99 6.30 2.70
C ARG A 37 -9.58 6.10 1.30
N LEU A 38 -9.32 4.95 0.69
CA LEU A 38 -9.76 4.66 -0.68
C LEU A 38 -11.16 4.04 -0.77
N GLN A 39 -11.63 3.38 0.30
CA GLN A 39 -12.92 2.67 0.29
C GLN A 39 -14.06 3.56 -0.22
N LYS A 40 -14.29 4.71 0.43
CA LYS A 40 -15.41 5.57 0.07
C LYS A 40 -15.24 6.22 -1.31
N PRO A 41 -14.08 6.78 -1.68
CA PRO A 41 -13.85 7.26 -3.03
C PRO A 41 -14.07 6.22 -4.13
N LEU A 42 -13.66 4.96 -3.92
CA LEU A 42 -13.86 3.89 -4.88
C LEU A 42 -15.35 3.53 -5.04
N GLU A 43 -16.08 3.39 -3.94
CA GLU A 43 -17.54 3.18 -3.96
C GLU A 43 -18.26 4.29 -4.72
N VAL A 44 -17.93 5.55 -4.43
CA VAL A 44 -18.57 6.71 -5.06
C VAL A 44 -18.24 6.78 -6.55
N THR A 45 -17.00 6.50 -6.92
CA THR A 45 -16.54 6.64 -8.32
C THR A 45 -16.97 5.44 -9.17
N TYR A 46 -16.86 4.22 -8.64
CA TYR A 46 -16.97 2.98 -9.43
C TYR A 46 -18.10 2.05 -8.97
N GLY A 47 -18.77 2.30 -7.84
CA GLY A 47 -19.81 1.42 -7.30
C GLY A 47 -21.06 1.27 -8.17
N LYS A 48 -21.23 2.09 -9.22
CA LYS A 48 -22.28 1.90 -10.24
C LYS A 48 -21.92 0.86 -11.31
N VAL A 49 -20.63 0.58 -11.49
CA VAL A 49 -20.12 -0.32 -12.54
C VAL A 49 -19.39 -1.54 -11.98
N LEU A 50 -18.98 -1.48 -10.71
CA LEU A 50 -18.37 -2.58 -9.98
C LEU A 50 -19.36 -3.12 -8.94
N LYS A 51 -19.30 -4.43 -8.73
CA LYS A 51 -19.92 -5.08 -7.58
C LYS A 51 -19.15 -4.77 -6.30
N GLU A 52 -19.74 -5.09 -5.15
CA GLU A 52 -19.13 -4.87 -3.84
C GLU A 52 -17.82 -5.66 -3.67
N ASP A 53 -17.81 -6.93 -4.05
CA ASP A 53 -16.63 -7.80 -4.03
C ASP A 53 -15.52 -7.31 -4.97
N GLU A 54 -15.88 -6.83 -6.16
CA GLU A 54 -14.96 -6.21 -7.11
C GLU A 54 -14.37 -4.89 -6.55
N THR A 55 -15.18 -4.11 -5.84
CA THR A 55 -14.75 -2.84 -5.21
C THR A 55 -13.79 -3.12 -4.06
N GLU A 56 -14.07 -4.12 -3.22
CA GLU A 56 -13.18 -4.55 -2.14
C GLU A 56 -11.86 -5.10 -2.70
N ALA A 57 -11.92 -5.94 -3.74
CA ALA A 57 -10.74 -6.46 -4.41
C ALA A 57 -9.89 -5.34 -5.04
N MET A 58 -10.53 -4.34 -5.65
CA MET A 58 -9.86 -3.14 -6.16
C MET A 58 -9.18 -2.36 -5.05
N ASN A 59 -9.86 -2.13 -3.92
CA ASN A 59 -9.28 -1.41 -2.78
C ASN A 59 -8.07 -2.15 -2.19
N LYS A 60 -8.20 -3.46 -2.00
CA LYS A 60 -7.11 -4.31 -1.49
C LYS A 60 -5.90 -4.29 -2.43
N CYS A 61 -6.11 -4.36 -3.74
CA CYS A 61 -5.02 -4.25 -4.69
C CYS A 61 -4.40 -2.84 -4.69
N LEU A 62 -5.22 -1.79 -4.77
CA LEU A 62 -4.76 -0.41 -4.84
C LEU A 62 -3.94 -0.02 -3.61
N SER A 63 -4.41 -0.36 -2.42
CA SER A 63 -3.69 -0.09 -1.18
C SER A 63 -2.34 -0.81 -1.12
N ALA A 64 -2.24 -2.07 -1.57
CA ALA A 64 -0.98 -2.80 -1.64
C ALA A 64 -0.02 -2.19 -2.67
N ASP A 65 -0.49 -1.91 -3.88
CA ASP A 65 0.33 -1.35 -4.96
C ASP A 65 0.80 0.08 -4.65
N LEU A 66 -0.07 0.92 -4.08
CA LEU A 66 0.30 2.27 -3.66
C LEU A 66 1.34 2.26 -2.55
N VAL A 67 1.20 1.40 -1.53
CA VAL A 67 2.24 1.26 -0.49
C VAL A 67 3.59 0.85 -1.08
N SER A 68 3.60 0.01 -2.13
CA SER A 68 4.86 -0.37 -2.79
C SER A 68 5.59 0.81 -3.46
N LYS A 69 4.86 1.88 -3.80
CA LYS A 69 5.38 3.10 -4.43
C LYS A 69 5.78 4.19 -3.43
N LEU A 70 5.55 3.97 -2.14
CA LEU A 70 5.92 4.89 -1.10
C LEU A 70 7.37 4.68 -0.65
N THR A 71 8.03 5.78 -0.32
CA THR A 71 9.32 5.76 0.37
C THR A 71 9.16 5.25 1.80
N THR A 72 10.28 4.93 2.47
CA THR A 72 10.25 4.53 3.88
C THR A 72 9.67 5.63 4.77
N GLU A 73 9.99 6.90 4.54
CA GLU A 73 9.46 8.02 5.34
C GLU A 73 7.94 8.19 5.14
N GLU A 74 7.45 8.07 3.90
CA GLU A 74 6.02 8.12 3.60
C GLU A 74 5.26 6.94 4.23
N LYS A 75 5.86 5.74 4.23
CA LYS A 75 5.31 4.57 4.94
C LYS A 75 5.27 4.79 6.44
N LEU A 76 6.32 5.38 7.03
CA LEU A 76 6.35 5.74 8.46
C LEU A 76 5.29 6.79 8.81
N PHE A 77 5.06 7.78 7.94
CA PHE A 77 4.01 8.77 8.13
C PHE A 77 2.61 8.13 8.20
N LEU A 78 2.34 7.13 7.35
CA LEU A 78 1.05 6.43 7.33
C LEU A 78 0.92 5.38 8.44
N GLY A 79 1.89 4.49 8.55
CA GLY A 79 1.81 3.26 9.35
C GLY A 79 2.63 3.23 10.64
N GLY A 80 3.46 4.24 10.88
CA GLY A 80 4.26 4.37 12.10
C GLY A 80 3.46 4.83 13.31
N ASN A 81 4.06 4.76 14.49
CA ASN A 81 3.51 5.31 15.72
C ASN A 81 3.60 6.85 15.77
N THR A 82 2.97 7.50 16.76
CA THR A 82 2.95 8.96 16.88
C THR A 82 4.33 9.61 16.85
N ALA A 83 5.32 9.04 17.54
CA ALA A 83 6.68 9.59 17.58
C ALA A 83 7.38 9.48 16.22
N GLU A 84 7.16 8.39 15.48
CA GLU A 84 7.66 8.21 14.12
C GLU A 84 7.01 9.19 13.15
N LYS A 85 5.68 9.32 13.20
CA LYS A 85 4.93 10.25 12.34
C LYS A 85 5.39 11.69 12.50
N THR A 86 5.62 12.14 13.74
CA THR A 86 6.11 13.50 14.02
C THR A 86 7.47 13.77 13.36
N LYS A 87 8.37 12.77 13.30
CA LYS A 87 9.69 12.91 12.67
C LYS A 87 9.61 13.10 11.14
N VAL A 88 8.57 12.57 10.51
CA VAL A 88 8.36 12.59 9.06
C VAL A 88 7.11 13.38 8.67
N ALA A 89 6.65 14.30 9.52
CA ALA A 89 5.41 15.05 9.30
C ALA A 89 5.40 15.83 7.98
N LYS A 90 6.59 16.24 7.48
CA LYS A 90 6.78 16.86 6.16
C LYS A 90 6.32 15.99 4.98
N GLU A 91 6.24 14.67 5.14
CA GLU A 91 5.81 13.75 4.09
C GLU A 91 4.30 13.69 3.90
N ALA A 92 3.52 14.40 4.75
CA ALA A 92 2.06 14.44 4.66
C ALA A 92 1.56 14.86 3.27
N ASP A 93 2.12 15.93 2.73
CA ASP A 93 1.72 16.48 1.42
C ASP A 93 2.15 15.56 0.28
N ASN A 94 3.33 14.93 0.38
CA ASN A 94 3.79 13.94 -0.59
C ASN A 94 2.85 12.73 -0.63
N VAL A 95 2.51 12.17 0.53
CA VAL A 95 1.55 11.08 0.66
C VAL A 95 0.19 11.48 0.09
N ALA A 96 -0.32 12.66 0.48
CA ALA A 96 -1.61 13.15 -0.02
C ALA A 96 -1.59 13.26 -1.55
N SER A 97 -0.55 13.86 -2.13
CA SER A 97 -0.42 14.06 -3.57
C SER A 97 -0.40 12.74 -4.36
N LYS A 98 0.30 11.70 -3.86
CA LYS A 98 0.37 10.39 -4.49
C LYS A 98 -0.95 9.62 -4.43
N LEU A 99 -1.75 9.85 -3.39
CA LEU A 99 -3.06 9.20 -3.21
C LEU A 99 -4.20 9.91 -3.96
N LEU A 100 -3.95 11.08 -4.57
CA LEU A 100 -4.94 11.73 -5.42
C LEU A 100 -5.26 10.87 -6.65
N PHE A 101 -6.54 10.79 -7.02
CA PHE A 101 -6.97 10.04 -8.22
C PHE A 101 -6.36 10.56 -9.52
N THR A 102 -5.91 11.82 -9.51
CA THR A 102 -5.25 12.48 -10.64
C THR A 102 -3.75 12.23 -10.71
N SER A 103 -3.12 11.71 -9.65
CA SER A 103 -1.69 11.44 -9.58
C SER A 103 -1.27 10.34 -10.55
N ASN A 104 0.02 10.33 -10.93
CA ASN A 104 0.56 9.30 -11.80
C ASN A 104 0.65 7.96 -11.09
N GLU A 105 0.97 7.98 -9.80
CA GLU A 105 1.04 6.83 -8.90
C GLU A 105 -0.30 6.12 -8.84
N PHE A 106 -1.36 6.88 -8.55
CA PHE A 106 -2.72 6.35 -8.46
C PHE A 106 -3.24 5.86 -9.81
N LYS A 107 -3.07 6.63 -10.88
CA LYS A 107 -3.48 6.19 -12.22
C LYS A 107 -2.77 4.92 -12.65
N GLY A 108 -1.47 4.81 -12.35
CA GLY A 108 -0.69 3.61 -12.59
C GLY A 108 -1.18 2.42 -11.76
N SER A 109 -1.49 2.63 -10.48
CA SER A 109 -2.07 1.60 -9.61
C SER A 109 -3.44 1.16 -10.08
N LEU A 110 -4.31 2.10 -10.45
CA LEU A 110 -5.65 1.83 -10.97
C LEU A 110 -5.59 0.99 -12.25
N LYS A 111 -4.69 1.34 -13.19
CA LYS A 111 -4.48 0.55 -14.41
C LYS A 111 -4.03 -0.87 -14.09
N THR A 112 -3.06 -1.02 -13.18
CA THR A 112 -2.53 -2.33 -12.79
C THR A 112 -3.59 -3.17 -12.08
N CYS A 113 -4.24 -2.60 -11.06
CA CYS A 113 -5.23 -3.29 -10.25
C CYS A 113 -6.51 -3.62 -10.99
N SER A 114 -6.97 -2.73 -11.89
CA SER A 114 -8.13 -3.04 -12.73
C SER A 114 -7.88 -4.22 -13.66
N ALA A 115 -6.64 -4.43 -14.11
CA ALA A 115 -6.25 -5.61 -14.88
C ALA A 115 -6.17 -6.86 -14.00
N VAL A 116 -5.54 -6.77 -12.82
CA VAL A 116 -5.43 -7.89 -11.87
C VAL A 116 -6.80 -8.38 -11.39
N VAL A 117 -7.73 -7.46 -11.10
CA VAL A 117 -9.09 -7.79 -10.65
C VAL A 117 -10.02 -8.16 -11.82
N GLY A 118 -9.62 -7.89 -13.07
CA GLY A 118 -10.41 -8.25 -14.26
C GLY A 118 -11.53 -7.26 -14.61
N VAL A 119 -11.48 -6.03 -14.08
CA VAL A 119 -12.54 -5.01 -14.20
C VAL A 119 -12.21 -3.83 -15.12
N VAL A 120 -11.15 -3.94 -15.93
CA VAL A 120 -10.70 -2.90 -16.88
C VAL A 120 -11.86 -2.35 -17.72
N LYS A 121 -12.72 -3.23 -18.26
CA LYS A 121 -13.86 -2.83 -19.10
C LYS A 121 -14.88 -2.01 -18.31
N ALA A 122 -15.16 -2.38 -17.07
CA ALA A 122 -16.13 -1.68 -16.22
C ALA A 122 -15.61 -0.28 -15.84
N ILE A 123 -14.36 -0.19 -15.39
CA ILE A 123 -13.74 1.08 -14.99
C ILE A 123 -13.63 2.06 -16.16
N ASN A 124 -13.35 1.58 -17.37
CA ASN A 124 -13.30 2.45 -18.56
C ASN A 124 -14.66 3.04 -18.98
N LYS A 125 -15.79 2.55 -18.46
CA LYS A 125 -17.13 3.14 -18.71
C LYS A 125 -17.38 4.41 -17.88
N VAL A 126 -16.58 4.64 -16.84
CA VAL A 126 -16.71 5.81 -15.96
C VAL A 126 -15.84 6.99 -16.44
N LYS A 127 -14.90 6.73 -17.36
CA LYS A 127 -14.07 7.75 -17.98
C LYS A 127 -14.84 8.62 -18.96
#